data_AF-A0A5S4HB20-F1
#
_entry.id   AF-A0A5S4HB20-F1
#
_cell.length_a   1.000
_cell.length_b   1.000
_cell.length_c   1.000
_cell.angle_alpha   90.00
_cell.angle_beta   90.00
_cell.angle_gamma   90.00
#
_symmetry.space_group_name_H-M   'P 1'
#
loop_
_entity.id
_entity.type
_entity.pdbx_description
1 polymer ?
#
loop_
_entity_poly.entity_id
_entity_poly.type
_entity_poly.pdbx_seq_one_letter_code
_entity_poly.pdbx_strand_id
1 'polypeptide(L)'
;METRGCLATETQTAAAGALAALLRERGLIAAVQERGVVMVSNPAAEPSAGDQADRALGPGLRQEVRCARGPGGAAWWFWVWWDATGQCPPELEPLCPADQPETAAARIATVLAMSPAPPLAMSPAQRVRR
;
A
#
# COMPACT_ATOMS: atom_id res chain seq x y z
N MET A 1 -21.44 -7.26 -28.21
CA MET A 1 -20.40 -8.29 -27.92
C MET A 1 -19.54 -7.74 -26.78
N GLU A 2 -20.06 -7.82 -25.55
CA GLU A 2 -19.59 -7.05 -24.37
C GLU A 2 -19.26 -7.94 -23.16
N THR A 3 -19.03 -9.24 -23.38
CA THR A 3 -18.75 -10.20 -22.30
C THR A 3 -17.33 -10.14 -21.72
N ARG A 4 -16.41 -9.38 -22.32
CA ARG A 4 -15.02 -9.25 -21.84
C ARG A 4 -14.83 -8.24 -20.70
N GLY A 5 -15.78 -7.32 -20.50
CA GLY A 5 -15.71 -6.30 -19.44
C GLY A 5 -16.02 -6.87 -18.05
N CYS A 6 -17.14 -7.58 -17.91
CA CYS A 6 -17.61 -8.11 -16.63
C CYS A 6 -16.66 -9.14 -16.01
N LEU A 7 -16.16 -10.08 -16.81
CA LEU A 7 -15.25 -11.14 -16.34
C LEU A 7 -13.91 -10.58 -15.84
N ALA A 8 -13.42 -9.51 -16.48
CA ALA A 8 -12.20 -8.85 -16.06
C ALA A 8 -12.37 -8.15 -14.70
N THR A 9 -13.51 -7.49 -14.47
CA THR A 9 -13.81 -6.82 -13.20
C THR A 9 -14.09 -7.80 -12.06
N GLU A 10 -14.74 -8.94 -12.32
CA GLU A 10 -14.94 -9.98 -11.32
C GLU A 10 -13.61 -10.60 -10.86
N THR A 11 -12.73 -10.93 -11.81
CA THR A 11 -11.40 -11.48 -11.51
C THR A 11 -10.54 -10.49 -10.72
N GLN A 12 -10.57 -9.21 -11.09
CA GLN A 12 -9.89 -8.14 -10.35
C GLN A 12 -10.43 -7.98 -8.92
N THR A 13 -11.74 -8.12 -8.75
CA THR A 13 -12.40 -8.00 -7.43
C THR A 13 -12.04 -9.19 -6.53
N ALA A 14 -12.02 -10.40 -7.07
CA ALA A 14 -11.57 -11.59 -6.34
C ALA A 14 -10.10 -11.48 -5.93
N ALA A 15 -9.22 -11.06 -6.84
CA ALA A 15 -7.80 -10.84 -6.55
C ALA A 15 -7.59 -9.76 -5.47
N ALA A 16 -8.34 -8.65 -5.54
CA ALA A 16 -8.33 -7.61 -4.53
C ALA A 16 -8.81 -8.10 -3.15
N GLY A 17 -9.84 -8.95 -3.13
CA GLY A 17 -10.30 -9.61 -1.90
C GLY A 17 -9.20 -10.48 -1.28
N ALA A 18 -8.51 -11.30 -2.07
CA ALA A 18 -7.42 -12.16 -1.60
C ALA A 18 -6.23 -11.33 -1.06
N LEU A 19 -5.83 -10.28 -1.79
CA LEU A 19 -4.77 -9.38 -1.34
C LEU A 19 -5.14 -8.67 -0.04
N ALA A 20 -6.37 -8.17 0.08
CA ALA A 20 -6.84 -7.49 1.29
C ALA A 20 -6.86 -8.43 2.50
N ALA A 21 -7.21 -9.70 2.33
CA ALA A 21 -7.16 -10.70 3.39
C ALA A 21 -5.71 -10.89 3.90
N LEU A 22 -4.76 -11.10 2.99
CA LEU A 22 -3.34 -11.27 3.32
C LEU A 22 -2.74 -10.06 4.04
N LEU A 23 -3.16 -8.85 3.68
CA LEU A 23 -2.72 -7.62 4.33
C LEU A 23 -3.30 -7.50 5.75
N ARG A 24 -4.55 -7.90 5.96
CA ARG A 24 -5.19 -7.91 7.28
C ARG A 24 -4.56 -8.93 8.22
N GLU A 25 -4.19 -10.11 7.71
CA GLU A 25 -3.42 -11.11 8.48
C GLU A 25 -2.07 -10.58 8.96
N ARG A 26 -1.51 -9.58 8.27
CA ARG A 26 -0.26 -8.89 8.63
C ARG A 26 -0.47 -7.69 9.56
N GLY A 27 -1.69 -7.48 10.06
CA GLY A 27 -2.02 -6.39 10.98
C GLY A 27 -2.24 -5.02 10.32
N LEU A 28 -2.35 -4.98 8.99
CA LEU A 28 -2.65 -3.77 8.25
C LEU A 28 -4.17 -3.58 8.09
N ILE A 29 -4.61 -2.34 7.98
CA ILE A 29 -5.97 -2.03 7.58
C ILE A 29 -6.00 -2.04 6.05
N ALA A 30 -6.81 -2.93 5.46
CA ALA A 30 -6.99 -3.00 4.01
C ALA A 30 -8.48 -2.93 3.64
N ALA A 31 -8.81 -2.12 2.63
CA ALA A 31 -10.15 -1.96 2.09
C ALA A 31 -10.12 -2.14 0.57
N VAL A 32 -11.01 -2.99 0.05
CA VAL A 32 -11.22 -3.16 -1.38
C VAL A 32 -12.20 -2.10 -1.84
N GLN A 33 -11.82 -1.33 -2.85
CA GLN A 33 -12.65 -0.37 -3.55
C GLN A 33 -13.12 -0.96 -4.89
N GLU A 34 -13.97 -0.21 -5.60
CA GLU A 34 -14.44 -0.63 -6.92
C GLU A 34 -13.27 -0.90 -7.90
N ARG A 35 -13.50 -1.81 -8.86
CA ARG A 35 -12.58 -2.10 -9.97
C ARG A 35 -11.19 -2.63 -9.54
N GLY A 36 -11.13 -3.36 -8.42
CA GLY A 36 -9.90 -4.05 -7.99
C GLY A 36 -8.82 -3.13 -7.43
N VAL A 37 -9.21 -1.97 -6.90
CA VAL A 37 -8.34 -1.08 -6.13
C VAL A 37 -8.34 -1.53 -4.67
N VAL A 38 -7.17 -1.56 -4.04
CA VAL A 38 -7.01 -1.84 -2.62
C VAL A 38 -6.30 -0.66 -1.96
N MET A 39 -6.98 -0.06 -0.99
CA MET A 39 -6.39 0.92 -0.09
C MET A 39 -5.84 0.21 1.14
N VAL A 40 -4.61 0.52 1.52
CA VAL A 40 -3.91 -0.12 2.63
C VAL A 40 -3.32 0.95 3.54
N SER A 41 -3.47 0.82 4.85
CA SER A 41 -2.81 1.70 5.81
C SER A 41 -2.27 0.94 7.01
N ASN A 42 -1.18 1.45 7.58
CA ASN A 42 -0.63 0.92 8.82
C ASN A 42 -1.22 1.65 10.04
N PRO A 43 -2.04 1.00 10.89
CA PRO A 43 -2.63 1.64 12.06
C PRO A 43 -1.60 2.08 13.10
N ALA A 44 -0.40 1.49 13.12
CA ALA A 44 0.67 1.88 14.03
C ALA A 44 1.34 3.21 13.66
N ALA A 45 0.98 3.79 12.50
CA ALA A 45 1.55 5.02 11.98
C ALA A 45 0.67 6.26 12.22
N GLU A 46 -0.56 6.09 12.72
CA GLU A 46 -1.46 7.22 12.97
C GLU A 46 -0.96 8.05 14.17
N PRO A 47 -0.70 9.37 14.00
CA PRO A 47 -0.27 10.21 15.10
C PRO A 47 -1.39 10.32 16.16
N SER A 48 -1.00 10.35 17.43
CA SER A 48 -1.93 10.57 18.54
C SER A 48 -2.65 11.92 18.36
N ALA A 49 -3.93 11.97 18.72
CA ALA A 49 -4.90 13.04 18.38
C ALA A 49 -4.57 14.49 18.82
N GLY A 50 -3.37 14.77 19.32
CA GLY A 50 -2.90 16.10 19.75
C GLY A 50 -2.21 16.93 18.66
N ASP A 51 -1.68 16.32 17.60
CA ASP A 51 -0.90 17.04 16.58
C ASP A 51 -1.76 17.43 15.37
N GLN A 52 -2.57 18.48 15.54
CA GLN A 52 -3.40 19.03 14.46
C GLN A 52 -2.58 19.66 13.31
N ALA A 53 -1.28 19.87 13.49
CA ALA A 53 -0.37 20.36 12.46
C ALA A 53 0.06 19.28 11.45
N ASP A 54 -0.07 17.99 11.79
CA ASP A 54 0.36 16.85 10.96
C ASP A 54 -0.73 16.35 9.99
N ARG A 55 -1.92 16.96 10.01
CA ARG A 55 -3.02 16.59 9.11
C ARG A 55 -2.78 16.93 7.64
N ALA A 56 -1.82 17.80 7.34
CA ALA A 56 -1.59 18.33 6.00
C ALA A 56 -0.34 17.78 5.30
N LEU A 57 0.61 17.18 6.02
CA LEU A 57 1.91 16.78 5.47
C LEU A 57 2.49 15.58 6.21
N GLY A 58 1.89 14.42 6.03
CA GLY A 58 2.53 13.16 6.36
C GLY A 58 2.14 12.10 5.33
N PRO A 59 3.05 11.61 4.46
CA PRO A 59 2.84 10.37 3.71
C PRO A 59 2.88 9.14 4.65
N GLY A 60 2.28 9.27 5.83
CA GLY A 60 2.30 8.34 6.94
C GLY A 60 1.49 7.08 6.62
N LEU A 61 2.06 6.29 5.72
CA LEU A 61 1.85 4.86 5.54
C LEU A 61 0.43 4.48 5.12
N ARG A 62 -0.18 5.26 4.21
CA ARG A 62 -1.26 4.79 3.34
C ARG A 62 -0.73 4.55 1.94
N GLN A 63 -1.09 3.42 1.36
CA GLN A 63 -0.72 3.04 0.00
C GLN A 63 -1.95 2.56 -0.76
N GLU A 64 -2.12 3.07 -1.97
CA GLU A 64 -3.10 2.57 -2.93
C GLU A 64 -2.41 1.65 -3.93
N VAL A 65 -3.03 0.49 -4.17
CA VAL A 65 -2.62 -0.45 -5.21
C VAL A 65 -3.81 -0.83 -6.07
N ARG A 66 -3.55 -1.10 -7.35
CA ARG A 66 -4.60 -1.42 -8.32
C ARG A 66 -4.28 -2.70 -9.08
N CYS A 67 -5.26 -3.58 -9.20
CA CYS A 67 -5.22 -4.66 -10.18
C CYS A 67 -5.65 -4.13 -11.55
N ALA A 68 -4.80 -4.24 -12.55
CA ALA A 68 -5.13 -3.86 -13.93
C ALA A 68 -4.48 -4.82 -14.92
N ARG A 69 -4.83 -4.70 -16.20
CA ARG A 69 -4.09 -5.43 -17.26
C ARG A 69 -2.70 -4.82 -17.40
N GLY A 70 -1.69 -5.66 -17.29
CA GLY A 70 -0.29 -5.33 -17.52
C GLY A 70 0.23 -5.81 -18.87
N PRO A 71 1.56 -5.87 -19.03
CA PRO A 71 2.21 -6.29 -20.26
C PRO A 71 1.73 -7.67 -20.73
N GLY A 72 1.43 -7.81 -22.02
CA GLY A 72 0.95 -9.08 -22.60
C GLY A 72 -0.50 -9.43 -22.25
N GLY A 73 -1.26 -8.54 -21.60
CA GLY A 73 -2.68 -8.74 -21.30
C GLY A 73 -2.96 -9.53 -20.02
N ALA A 74 -1.92 -9.95 -19.30
CA ALA A 74 -2.03 -10.58 -17.98
C ALA A 74 -2.48 -9.56 -16.91
N ALA A 75 -3.10 -10.03 -15.83
CA ALA A 75 -3.43 -9.17 -14.69
C ALA A 75 -2.17 -8.90 -13.84
N TRP A 76 -2.00 -7.65 -13.42
CA TRP A 76 -0.86 -7.15 -12.64
C TRP A 76 -1.34 -6.24 -11.53
N TRP A 77 -0.60 -6.26 -10.42
CA TRP A 77 -0.66 -5.26 -9.38
C TRP A 77 0.23 -4.07 -9.75
N PHE A 78 -0.29 -2.88 -9.52
CA PHE A 78 0.43 -1.62 -9.69
C PHE A 78 0.35 -0.80 -8.41
N TRP A 79 1.44 -0.14 -8.05
CA TRP A 79 1.37 1.02 -7.16
C TRP A 79 0.63 2.15 -7.87
N VAL A 80 -0.19 2.86 -7.12
CA VAL A 80 -0.89 4.05 -7.62
C VAL A 80 -0.23 5.27 -6.99
N TRP A 81 0.35 6.12 -7.84
CA TRP A 81 0.97 7.37 -7.44
C TRP A 81 0.11 8.53 -7.94
N TRP A 82 -0.48 9.26 -7.00
CA TRP A 82 -1.25 10.46 -7.31
C TRP A 82 -0.33 11.67 -7.36
N ASP A 83 -0.54 12.53 -8.36
CA ASP A 83 0.09 13.85 -8.35
C ASP A 83 -0.49 14.69 -7.19
N ALA A 84 0.30 15.62 -6.65
CA ALA A 84 -0.08 16.41 -5.49
C ALA A 84 -1.35 17.27 -5.68
N THR A 85 -1.79 17.49 -6.93
CA THR A 85 -2.96 18.30 -7.29
C THR A 85 -4.19 17.47 -7.69
N GLY A 86 -4.03 16.16 -7.88
CA GLY A 86 -5.05 15.23 -8.38
C GLY A 86 -5.60 15.59 -9.77
N GLN A 87 -4.89 16.43 -10.52
CA GLN A 87 -5.35 16.94 -11.82
C GLN A 87 -4.95 16.02 -12.98
N CYS A 88 -3.95 15.16 -12.78
CA CYS A 88 -3.52 14.16 -13.74
C CYS A 88 -4.05 12.78 -13.35
N PRO A 89 -4.25 11.88 -14.33
CA PRO A 89 -4.47 10.48 -14.03
C PRO A 89 -3.29 9.94 -13.20
N PRO A 90 -3.54 9.02 -12.26
CA PRO A 90 -2.48 8.51 -11.41
C PRO A 90 -1.46 7.74 -12.25
N GLU A 91 -0.19 7.86 -11.88
CA GLU A 91 0.87 7.05 -12.44
C GLU A 91 0.78 5.62 -11.85
N LEU A 92 0.91 4.63 -12.72
CA LEU A 92 0.88 3.22 -12.34
C LEU A 92 2.27 2.62 -12.47
N GLU A 93 2.90 2.33 -11.33
CA GLU A 93 4.20 1.64 -11.29
C GLU A 93 3.99 0.13 -11.09
N PRO A 94 4.61 -0.74 -11.92
CA PRO A 94 4.44 -2.18 -11.78
C PRO A 94 4.94 -2.72 -10.43
N LEU A 95 4.06 -3.40 -9.68
CA LEU A 95 4.42 -4.06 -8.42
C LEU A 95 4.81 -5.51 -8.67
N CYS A 96 3.87 -6.33 -9.14
CA CYS A 96 4.09 -7.74 -9.48
C CYS A 96 2.88 -8.29 -10.27
N PRO A 97 2.99 -9.48 -10.89
CA PRO A 97 1.84 -10.20 -11.43
C PRO A 97 0.72 -10.44 -10.40
N ALA A 98 -0.54 -10.44 -10.85
CA ALA A 98 -1.70 -10.54 -9.95
C ALA A 98 -1.93 -11.93 -9.37
N ASP A 99 -1.33 -12.97 -9.95
CA ASP A 99 -1.30 -14.35 -9.45
C ASP A 99 -0.31 -14.56 -8.29
N GLN A 100 0.37 -13.50 -7.84
CA GLN A 100 1.30 -13.52 -6.71
C GLN A 100 0.85 -12.58 -5.57
N PRO A 101 -0.33 -12.82 -4.96
CA PRO A 101 -0.88 -11.91 -3.95
C PRO A 101 -0.04 -11.88 -2.66
N GLU A 102 0.68 -12.94 -2.30
CA GLU A 102 1.59 -12.98 -1.16
C GLU A 102 2.81 -12.09 -1.37
N THR A 103 3.37 -12.11 -2.59
CA THR A 103 4.48 -11.22 -2.98
C THR A 103 4.05 -9.76 -2.92
N ALA A 104 2.85 -9.45 -3.44
CA ALA A 104 2.28 -8.11 -3.33
C ALA A 104 2.12 -7.70 -1.86
N ALA A 105 1.50 -8.55 -1.03
CA ALA A 105 1.28 -8.27 0.39
C ALA A 105 2.59 -8.04 1.16
N ALA A 106 3.64 -8.83 0.89
CA ALA A 106 4.94 -8.68 1.53
C ALA A 106 5.63 -7.35 1.15
N ARG A 107 5.57 -6.96 -0.13
CA ARG A 107 6.14 -5.69 -0.60
C ARG A 107 5.39 -4.49 -0.03
N ILE A 108 4.06 -4.52 -0.05
CA ILE A 108 3.19 -3.49 0.55
C ILE A 108 3.49 -3.36 2.04
N ALA A 109 3.53 -4.48 2.77
CA ALA A 109 3.85 -4.45 4.19
C ALA A 109 5.25 -3.89 4.46
N THR A 110 6.24 -4.18 3.62
CA THR A 110 7.60 -3.63 3.77
C THR A 110 7.61 -2.11 3.61
N VAL A 111 6.95 -1.59 2.58
CA VAL A 111 6.82 -0.13 2.35
C VAL A 111 6.09 0.53 3.51
N LEU A 112 5.00 -0.08 3.99
CA LEU A 112 4.18 0.44 5.08
C LEU A 112 4.77 0.23 6.48
N ALA A 113 5.76 -0.64 6.62
CA ALA A 113 6.48 -0.90 7.87
C ALA A 113 7.77 -0.09 8.00
N MET A 114 8.10 0.78 7.04
CA MET A 114 9.18 1.74 7.20
C MET A 114 8.84 2.77 8.28
N SER A 115 9.04 2.40 9.54
CA SER A 115 9.40 3.35 10.58
C SER A 115 10.74 3.98 10.16
N PRO A 116 10.91 5.32 10.17
CA PRO A 116 12.26 5.86 10.24
C PRO A 116 12.86 5.27 11.52
N ALA A 117 13.88 4.44 11.39
CA ALA A 117 14.58 3.90 12.55
C ALA A 117 14.95 5.10 13.46
N PRO A 118 14.65 5.08 14.78
CA PRO A 118 15.33 6.01 15.66
C PRO A 118 16.83 5.73 15.50
N PRO A 119 17.69 6.75 15.27
CA PRO A 119 19.12 6.53 15.32
C PRO A 119 19.41 5.87 16.68
N LEU A 120 20.07 4.72 16.59
CA LEU A 120 20.60 3.90 17.67
C LEU A 120 20.68 4.69 18.98
N ALA A 121 19.94 4.24 19.99
CA ALA A 121 20.12 4.70 21.36
C ALA A 121 21.63 4.71 21.65
N MET A 122 22.20 5.92 21.77
CA MET A 122 23.56 6.07 22.27
C MET A 122 23.57 5.37 23.64
N SER A 123 24.31 4.26 23.71
CA SER A 123 24.49 3.52 24.94
C SER A 123 24.93 4.47 26.06
N PRO A 124 24.43 4.33 27.29
CA PRO A 124 24.86 5.17 28.43
C PRO A 124 26.33 4.94 28.87
N ALA A 125 27.16 4.34 28.02
CA ALA A 125 28.54 3.94 28.31
C ALA A 125 29.59 5.07 28.13
N GLN A 126 29.19 6.33 27.90
CA GLN A 126 30.09 7.49 27.96
C GLN A 126 29.95 8.32 29.23
N ARG A 127 29.28 7.81 30.27
CA ARG A 127 29.45 8.37 31.62
C ARG A 127 30.71 7.76 32.22
N VAL A 128 31.70 8.62 32.50
CA VAL A 128 32.99 8.36 33.17
C VAL A 128 34.15 8.06 32.20
N ARG A 129 34.91 9.12 31.83
CA ARG A 129 36.22 9.47 32.43
C ARG A 129 36.80 10.71 31.75
N ARG A 130 36.82 11.84 32.45
CA ARG A 130 38.04 12.58 32.79
C ARG A 130 37.72 13.63 33.86
#